data_AF-A0A8B9P550-F1
#
_entry.id   AF-A0A8B9P550-F1
#
_cell.length_a   1.000
_cell.length_b   1.000
_cell.length_c   1.000
_cell.angle_alpha   90.00
_cell.angle_beta   90.00
_cell.angle_gamma   90.00
#
_symmetry.space_group_name_H-M   'P 1'
#
loop_
_entity.id
_entity.type
_entity.pdbx_description
1 polymer ?
#
loop_
_entity_poly.entity_id
_entity_poly.type
_entity_poly.pdbx_seq_one_letter_code
_entity_poly.pdbx_strand_id
1 'polypeptide(L)'
;MPAVVLSGERERERSSMERDPMGTAGASSALEHSCTQLCFAVFASAPDTLTLLVPAEEVSLDPRTAHPQLILSKDCRSVRWGETEQDLPDCYERFDSSFCVLGREGFTVGRHWWEVELEVGADSHWAMGVARESLRRKEPIEPNPEEGIWAVQYQKGKFEALTSPPTPLSLSPVPKRIWVCLDCIKGQVTFVNADNGAEIYTFRSASLGREKIHPWFCVEKGAVWLGPSNSTPPTHPPHPTSSPASAGSCPSPDAPSAPLLGSAAADGQLSSAQTQGAASG
;
A
#
# COMPACT_ATOMS: atom_id res chain seq x y z
N MET A 1 58.50 22.93 42.42
CA MET A 1 59.08 24.26 42.12
C MET A 1 60.39 24.37 42.89
N PRO A 2 61.52 24.86 42.34
CA PRO A 2 61.81 25.27 40.96
C PRO A 2 63.07 24.57 40.37
N ALA A 3 63.31 24.72 39.06
CA ALA A 3 64.61 24.98 38.44
C ALA A 3 64.46 24.88 36.91
N VAL A 4 64.65 26.01 36.23
CA VAL A 4 64.78 26.10 34.77
C VAL A 4 66.27 26.14 34.47
N VAL A 5 66.73 25.26 33.57
CA VAL A 5 68.09 25.22 33.03
C VAL A 5 68.05 25.64 31.56
N LEU A 6 69.01 26.51 31.20
CA LEU A 6 69.32 27.00 29.87
C LEU A 6 70.10 25.96 29.03
N SER A 7 70.14 26.17 27.71
CA SER A 7 71.30 26.03 26.78
C SER A 7 71.10 25.07 25.59
N GLY A 8 71.58 25.50 24.41
CA GLY A 8 71.92 24.65 23.25
C GLY A 8 71.09 24.97 21.99
N GLU A 9 71.44 25.97 21.18
CA GLU A 9 72.42 25.98 20.07
C GLU A 9 71.90 25.46 18.71
N ARG A 10 72.03 26.35 17.69
CA ARG A 10 72.32 26.15 16.24
C ARG A 10 71.48 25.12 15.46
N GLU A 11 71.01 25.41 14.25
CA GLU A 11 71.81 25.82 13.09
C GLU A 11 70.92 26.45 12.00
N ARG A 12 71.49 27.41 11.28
CA ARG A 12 70.87 28.12 10.16
C ARG A 12 71.73 27.80 8.94
N GLU A 13 71.19 27.07 7.97
CA GLU A 13 71.75 27.09 6.61
C GLU A 13 70.62 27.19 5.56
N ARG A 14 71.01 27.85 4.47
CA ARG A 14 70.23 28.65 3.53
C ARG A 14 70.19 27.91 2.20
N SER A 15 69.04 27.84 1.52
CA SER A 15 68.88 27.98 0.06
C SER A 15 67.44 27.59 -0.30
N SER A 16 66.68 28.16 -1.24
CA SER A 16 66.64 29.39 -2.02
C SER A 16 65.33 29.26 -2.81
N MET A 17 64.60 30.37 -2.94
CA MET A 17 63.59 30.68 -3.97
C MET A 17 62.52 29.62 -4.31
N GLU A 18 61.28 29.88 -3.91
CA GLU A 18 60.21 30.11 -4.90
C GLU A 18 59.10 31.00 -4.32
N ARG A 19 58.60 31.93 -5.13
CA ARG A 19 57.56 32.92 -4.80
C ARG A 19 56.19 32.39 -5.23
N ASP A 20 55.21 32.47 -4.31
CA ASP A 20 53.75 32.73 -4.39
C ASP A 20 52.89 32.13 -5.55
N PRO A 21 51.54 31.96 -5.42
CA PRO A 21 50.61 32.38 -4.35
C PRO A 21 49.53 31.35 -3.92
N MET A 22 48.86 31.70 -2.81
CA MET A 22 47.42 31.57 -2.51
C MET A 22 46.55 30.62 -3.37
N GLY A 23 45.99 29.61 -2.70
CA GLY A 23 44.59 29.19 -2.86
C GLY A 23 44.28 28.21 -3.99
N THR A 24 43.89 26.99 -3.60
CA THR A 24 42.68 26.33 -4.14
C THR A 24 42.36 25.09 -3.30
N ALA A 25 41.40 25.24 -2.40
CA ALA A 25 40.56 24.12 -1.99
C ALA A 25 39.70 23.74 -3.21
N GLY A 26 39.76 22.49 -3.67
CA GLY A 26 38.92 22.06 -4.78
C GLY A 26 39.43 20.85 -5.52
N ALA A 27 39.48 19.69 -4.86
CA ALA A 27 39.65 18.41 -5.57
C ALA A 27 38.93 17.23 -4.89
N SER A 28 37.91 17.49 -4.07
CA SER A 28 37.06 16.44 -3.47
C SER A 28 35.60 16.53 -3.88
N SER A 29 35.22 17.50 -4.72
CA SER A 29 33.82 17.70 -5.11
C SER A 29 33.48 17.12 -6.49
N ALA A 30 34.46 16.85 -7.35
CA ALA A 30 34.17 16.40 -8.72
C ALA A 30 33.74 14.92 -8.80
N LEU A 31 34.23 14.05 -7.90
CA LEU A 31 33.81 12.65 -7.86
C LEU A 31 32.45 12.46 -7.15
N GLU A 32 32.13 13.30 -6.16
CA GLU A 32 30.83 13.23 -5.46
C GLU A 32 29.69 13.89 -6.23
N HIS A 33 29.98 14.96 -7.01
CA HIS A 33 28.99 15.54 -7.92
C HIS A 33 28.70 14.65 -9.13
N SER A 34 29.67 13.85 -9.60
CA SER A 34 29.45 12.93 -10.72
C SER A 34 28.56 11.74 -10.34
N CYS A 35 28.65 11.25 -9.10
CA CYS A 35 27.83 10.12 -8.63
C CYS A 35 26.37 10.50 -8.41
N THR A 36 26.09 11.73 -7.96
CA THR A 36 24.71 12.24 -7.77
C THR A 36 24.04 12.61 -9.08
N GLN A 37 24.79 13.08 -10.09
CA GLN A 37 24.25 13.48 -11.38
C GLN A 37 23.89 12.28 -12.28
N LEU A 38 24.64 11.17 -12.19
CA LEU A 38 24.28 9.91 -12.83
C LEU A 38 23.04 9.26 -12.19
N CYS A 39 22.85 9.38 -10.88
CA CYS A 39 21.60 8.97 -10.24
C CYS A 39 20.42 9.82 -10.76
N PHE A 40 20.55 11.14 -10.82
CA PHE A 40 19.44 12.01 -11.25
C PHE A 40 19.03 11.82 -12.72
N ALA A 41 19.98 11.53 -13.61
CA ALA A 41 19.70 11.34 -15.04
C ALA A 41 19.02 10.00 -15.37
N VAL A 42 19.15 8.98 -14.51
CA VAL A 42 18.40 7.72 -14.65
C VAL A 42 16.93 7.88 -14.22
N PHE A 43 16.60 8.87 -13.39
CA PHE A 43 15.24 9.07 -12.86
C PHE A 43 14.33 9.97 -13.71
N ALA A 44 14.82 10.63 -14.76
CA ALA A 44 14.06 11.66 -15.47
C ALA A 44 13.37 11.21 -16.78
N SER A 45 13.57 9.97 -17.26
CA SER A 45 12.92 9.52 -18.50
C SER A 45 12.76 8.00 -18.62
N ALA A 46 12.10 7.38 -17.64
CA ALA A 46 11.55 6.03 -17.84
C ALA A 46 10.15 5.97 -17.21
N PRO A 47 9.08 5.79 -18.01
CA PRO A 47 7.77 5.51 -17.44
C PRO A 47 7.83 4.10 -16.82
N ASP A 48 7.43 3.97 -15.56
CA ASP A 48 6.94 2.74 -14.91
C ASP A 48 7.74 1.43 -15.09
N THR A 49 9.06 1.49 -15.30
CA THR A 49 9.89 0.27 -15.48
C THR A 49 10.78 -0.05 -14.27
N LEU A 50 10.93 0.86 -13.29
CA LEU A 50 11.74 0.62 -12.08
C LEU A 50 10.99 -0.11 -10.95
N THR A 51 9.75 -0.53 -11.16
CA THR A 51 9.02 -1.43 -10.24
C THR A 51 9.60 -2.86 -10.28
N LEU A 52 10.52 -3.16 -11.20
CA LEU A 52 10.87 -4.52 -11.59
C LEU A 52 11.76 -5.32 -10.63
N LEU A 53 12.29 -4.76 -9.53
CA LEU A 53 13.29 -5.48 -8.70
C LEU A 53 13.29 -5.15 -7.20
N VAL A 54 12.25 -4.50 -6.65
CA VAL A 54 12.21 -4.29 -5.18
C VAL A 54 11.69 -5.57 -4.53
N PRO A 55 12.51 -6.31 -3.76
CA PRO A 55 12.04 -7.48 -3.04
C PRO A 55 10.99 -7.08 -2.01
N ALA A 56 10.10 -8.02 -1.67
CA ALA A 56 9.16 -7.80 -0.58
C ALA A 56 9.90 -7.58 0.74
N GLU A 57 9.43 -6.62 1.52
CA GLU A 57 9.89 -6.34 2.86
C GLU A 57 9.56 -7.50 3.79
N GLU A 58 10.48 -7.77 4.69
CA GLU A 58 10.29 -8.74 5.74
C GLU A 58 9.52 -8.10 6.92
N VAL A 59 8.19 -8.15 6.86
CA VAL A 59 7.34 -7.61 7.93
C VAL A 59 7.09 -8.66 9.02
N SER A 60 7.17 -8.25 10.28
CA SER A 60 6.81 -9.02 11.46
C SER A 60 5.85 -8.21 12.36
N LEU A 61 4.98 -8.89 13.11
CA LEU A 61 4.05 -8.27 14.04
C LEU A 61 4.74 -7.94 15.36
N ASP A 62 4.39 -6.81 16.00
CA ASP A 62 4.96 -6.43 17.30
C ASP A 62 4.02 -6.82 18.47
N PRO A 63 4.38 -7.82 19.29
CA PRO A 63 3.60 -8.24 20.46
C PRO A 63 3.40 -7.15 21.51
N ARG A 64 4.25 -6.12 21.54
CA ARG A 64 4.10 -4.98 22.46
C ARG A 64 2.91 -4.10 22.11
N THR A 65 2.52 -4.09 20.83
CA THR A 65 1.40 -3.29 20.33
C THR A 65 0.09 -4.06 20.32
N ALA A 66 0.16 -5.39 20.21
CA ALA A 66 -1.01 -6.24 20.03
C ALA A 66 -2.02 -6.14 21.18
N HIS A 67 -3.29 -6.00 20.83
CA HIS A 67 -4.38 -6.12 21.78
C HIS A 67 -4.36 -7.49 22.51
N PRO A 68 -4.69 -7.56 23.81
CA PRO A 68 -4.61 -8.81 24.60
C PRO A 68 -5.40 -10.00 24.04
N GLN A 69 -6.50 -9.74 23.32
CA GLN A 69 -7.27 -10.78 22.62
C GLN A 69 -6.69 -11.25 21.29
N LEU A 70 -5.63 -10.63 20.78
CA LEU A 70 -4.99 -11.07 19.56
C LEU A 70 -3.90 -12.10 19.86
N ILE A 71 -4.03 -13.27 19.24
CA ILE A 71 -3.08 -14.36 19.39
C ILE A 71 -2.12 -14.32 18.20
N LEU A 72 -0.87 -13.98 18.47
CA LEU A 72 0.22 -13.98 17.50
C LEU A 72 0.86 -15.37 17.41
N SER A 73 1.30 -15.75 16.22
CA SER A 73 2.17 -16.92 16.05
C SER A 73 3.55 -16.68 16.68
N LYS A 74 4.28 -17.77 16.95
CA LYS A 74 5.61 -17.73 17.55
C LYS A 74 6.62 -16.94 16.72
N ASP A 75 6.51 -17.02 15.39
CA ASP A 75 7.33 -16.29 14.43
C ASP A 75 6.85 -14.86 14.18
N CYS A 76 5.76 -14.43 14.83
CA CYS A 76 5.14 -13.11 14.65
C CYS A 76 4.75 -12.82 13.19
N ARG A 77 4.43 -13.86 12.41
CA ARG A 77 3.98 -13.73 11.02
C ARG A 77 2.49 -13.94 10.82
N SER A 78 1.75 -14.32 11.85
CA SER A 78 0.29 -14.37 11.78
C SER A 78 -0.38 -13.88 13.05
N VAL A 79 -1.61 -13.42 12.87
CA VAL A 79 -2.48 -12.95 13.94
C VAL A 79 -3.88 -13.48 13.71
N ARG A 80 -4.51 -13.90 14.79
CA ARG A 80 -5.92 -14.26 14.81
C ARG A 80 -6.58 -13.71 16.07
N TRP A 81 -7.89 -13.56 16.01
CA TRP A 81 -8.66 -13.25 17.20
C TRP A 81 -8.74 -14.45 18.15
N GLY A 82 -8.75 -14.17 19.45
CA GLY A 82 -8.91 -15.13 20.54
C GLY A 82 -10.11 -14.77 21.41
N GLU A 83 -10.86 -15.80 21.83
CA GLU A 83 -12.07 -15.62 22.64
C GLU A 83 -11.79 -15.06 24.04
N THR A 84 -10.57 -15.22 24.56
CA THR A 84 -10.18 -14.79 25.91
C THR A 84 -8.99 -13.85 25.82
N GLU A 85 -9.00 -12.83 26.67
CA GLU A 85 -7.86 -11.93 26.83
C GLU A 85 -6.67 -12.68 27.43
N GLN A 86 -5.48 -12.44 26.89
CA GLN A 86 -4.25 -12.93 27.47
C GLN A 86 -3.83 -12.02 28.64
N ASP A 87 -3.27 -12.62 29.69
CA ASP A 87 -2.66 -11.89 30.81
C ASP A 87 -1.31 -11.29 30.37
N LEU A 88 -1.38 -10.11 29.75
CA LEU A 88 -0.23 -9.37 29.25
C LEU A 88 -0.08 -8.07 30.04
N PRO A 89 1.17 -7.63 30.30
CA PRO A 89 1.38 -6.35 30.95
C PRO A 89 0.86 -5.23 30.06
N ASP A 90 0.13 -4.30 30.68
CA ASP A 90 -0.21 -3.04 30.05
C ASP A 90 1.06 -2.23 29.81
N CYS A 91 1.17 -1.68 28.61
CA CYS A 91 2.21 -0.73 28.23
C CYS A 91 1.61 0.33 27.30
N TYR A 92 2.22 1.52 27.26
CA TYR A 92 1.69 2.64 26.48
C TYR A 92 1.54 2.35 24.98
N GLU A 93 2.30 1.37 24.47
CA GLU A 93 2.29 1.00 23.06
C GLU A 93 1.18 0.04 22.68
N ARG A 94 0.53 -0.60 23.66
CA ARG A 94 -0.50 -1.61 23.44
C ARG A 94 -1.82 -0.97 23.06
N PHE A 95 -2.52 -1.58 22.09
CA PHE A 95 -3.92 -1.30 21.85
C PHE A 95 -4.78 -1.96 22.92
N ASP A 96 -5.59 -1.18 23.62
CA ASP A 96 -6.46 -1.71 24.69
C ASP A 96 -7.94 -1.67 24.32
N SER A 97 -8.31 -0.85 23.33
CA SER A 97 -9.71 -0.61 22.94
C SER A 97 -10.06 -1.10 21.54
N SER A 98 -9.05 -1.41 20.72
CA SER A 98 -9.25 -1.86 19.34
C SER A 98 -8.46 -3.15 19.14
N PHE A 99 -9.03 -4.13 18.44
CA PHE A 99 -8.42 -5.44 18.17
C PHE A 99 -7.29 -5.34 17.13
N CYS A 100 -6.31 -4.48 17.40
CA CYS A 100 -5.27 -4.05 16.48
C CYS A 100 -3.87 -4.51 16.91
N VAL A 101 -2.98 -4.57 15.93
CA VAL A 101 -1.54 -4.79 16.10
C VAL A 101 -0.78 -4.06 14.99
N LEU A 102 0.42 -3.54 15.31
CA LEU A 102 1.34 -2.95 14.33
C LEU A 102 2.39 -3.95 13.87
N GLY A 103 2.92 -3.72 12.67
CA GLY A 103 4.19 -4.26 12.24
C GLY A 103 5.34 -3.62 13.02
N ARG A 104 6.36 -4.42 13.32
CA ARG A 104 7.58 -3.97 14.01
C ARG A 104 8.39 -3.02 13.15
N GLU A 105 8.47 -3.32 11.86
CA GLU A 105 9.12 -2.49 10.86
C GLU A 105 8.26 -1.28 10.59
N GLY A 106 8.90 -0.11 10.54
CA GLY A 106 8.22 1.11 10.16
C GLY A 106 9.11 1.93 9.23
N PHE A 107 8.44 2.56 8.28
CA PHE A 107 9.05 3.10 7.07
C PHE A 107 8.85 4.61 7.01
N THR A 108 9.89 5.33 6.60
CA THR A 108 9.87 6.80 6.51
C THR A 108 10.23 7.31 5.11
N VAL A 109 10.96 6.52 4.32
CA VAL A 109 11.51 6.92 3.02
C VAL A 109 11.55 5.71 2.10
N GLY A 110 11.18 5.91 0.83
CA GLY A 110 11.28 4.90 -0.21
C GLY A 110 9.93 4.33 -0.62
N ARG A 111 9.98 3.17 -1.28
CA ARG A 111 8.80 2.38 -1.66
C ARG A 111 8.97 0.98 -1.08
N HIS A 112 7.97 0.54 -0.35
CA HIS A 112 7.97 -0.71 0.39
C HIS A 112 6.79 -1.57 -0.02
N TRP A 113 7.03 -2.89 -0.09
CA TRP A 113 6.02 -3.85 -0.48
C TRP A 113 6.00 -5.00 0.50
N TRP A 114 4.82 -5.47 0.89
CA TRP A 114 4.70 -6.75 1.57
C TRP A 114 3.38 -7.40 1.17
N GLU A 115 3.36 -8.72 1.26
CA GLU A 115 2.21 -9.52 0.93
C GLU A 115 1.47 -9.92 2.20
N VAL A 116 0.14 -9.91 2.13
CA VAL A 116 -0.73 -10.33 3.21
C VAL A 116 -1.72 -11.37 2.68
N GLU A 117 -1.73 -12.54 3.30
CA GLU A 117 -2.75 -13.56 3.12
C GLU A 117 -3.82 -13.44 4.21
N LEU A 118 -5.07 -13.65 3.82
CA LEU A 118 -6.24 -13.26 4.60
C LEU A 118 -7.27 -14.39 4.60
N GLU A 119 -7.87 -14.62 5.77
CA GLU A 119 -9.02 -15.51 5.86
C GLU A 119 -10.25 -14.84 5.26
N VAL A 120 -10.90 -15.51 4.31
CA VAL A 120 -12.12 -15.03 3.66
C VAL A 120 -13.24 -16.05 3.90
N GLY A 121 -14.11 -15.74 4.86
CA GLY A 121 -15.28 -16.52 5.21
C GLY A 121 -16.50 -15.64 5.47
N ALA A 122 -17.68 -16.26 5.54
CA ALA A 122 -18.94 -15.54 5.71
C ALA A 122 -19.01 -14.71 7.01
N ASP A 123 -18.26 -15.12 8.03
CA ASP A 123 -18.20 -14.45 9.34
C ASP A 123 -16.89 -13.70 9.58
N SER A 124 -15.95 -13.70 8.63
CA SER A 124 -14.66 -13.03 8.82
C SER A 124 -14.84 -11.51 8.86
N HIS A 125 -14.04 -10.88 9.71
CA HIS A 125 -14.01 -9.43 9.90
C HIS A 125 -12.60 -9.01 10.29
N TRP A 126 -11.94 -8.38 9.33
CA TRP A 126 -10.59 -7.86 9.48
C TRP A 126 -10.42 -6.59 8.67
N ALA A 127 -9.43 -5.78 9.05
CA ALA A 127 -8.94 -4.66 8.27
C ALA A 127 -7.41 -4.69 8.26
N MET A 128 -6.81 -4.23 7.17
CA MET A 128 -5.36 -4.17 7.04
C MET A 128 -4.91 -3.01 6.16
N GLY A 129 -3.70 -2.53 6.44
CA GLY A 129 -3.09 -1.44 5.71
C GLY A 129 -1.90 -0.89 6.46
N VAL A 130 -1.86 0.43 6.61
CA VAL A 130 -0.79 1.12 7.34
C VAL A 130 -1.35 2.17 8.28
N ALA A 131 -0.59 2.45 9.34
CA ALA A 131 -0.89 3.49 10.32
C ALA A 131 0.35 4.30 10.66
N ARG A 132 0.13 5.53 11.13
CA ARG A 132 1.18 6.39 11.69
C ARG A 132 1.70 5.83 13.02
N GLU A 133 2.98 6.03 13.32
CA GLU A 133 3.59 5.64 14.61
C GLU A 133 2.87 6.29 15.81
N SER A 134 2.38 7.52 15.64
CA SER A 134 1.65 8.32 16.63
C SER A 134 0.16 7.97 16.76
N LEU A 135 -0.31 6.93 16.07
CA LEU A 135 -1.69 6.48 16.20
C LEU A 135 -2.04 6.26 17.67
N ARG A 136 -3.16 6.84 18.13
CA ARG A 136 -3.65 6.67 19.51
C ARG A 136 -4.02 5.21 19.73
N ARG A 137 -3.74 4.66 20.91
CA ARG A 137 -3.89 3.20 21.16
C ARG A 137 -4.79 2.85 22.34
N LYS A 138 -5.12 3.85 23.15
CA LYS A 138 -5.84 3.70 24.43
C LYS A 138 -7.33 4.06 24.34
N GLU A 139 -7.77 4.53 23.19
CA GLU A 139 -9.15 4.90 22.92
C GLU A 139 -9.64 4.13 21.68
N PRO A 140 -10.96 3.88 21.55
CA PRO A 140 -11.52 3.36 20.31
C PRO A 140 -11.19 4.27 19.14
N ILE A 141 -10.77 3.68 18.02
CA ILE A 141 -10.40 4.40 16.80
C ILE A 141 -11.40 4.03 15.72
N GLU A 142 -11.93 5.02 15.01
CA GLU A 142 -12.61 4.81 13.74
C GLU A 142 -11.57 4.85 12.61
N PRO A 143 -11.22 3.71 11.98
CA PRO A 143 -10.12 3.68 11.03
C PRO A 143 -10.42 4.54 9.79
N ASN A 144 -9.66 5.61 9.59
CA ASN A 144 -9.72 6.44 8.40
C ASN A 144 -8.43 7.30 8.24
N PRO A 145 -8.21 7.95 7.07
CA PRO A 145 -7.02 8.76 6.83
C PRO A 145 -6.84 9.95 7.77
N GLU A 146 -7.90 10.54 8.31
CA GLU A 146 -7.83 11.68 9.24
C GLU A 146 -7.24 11.24 10.59
N GLU A 147 -7.55 10.02 11.02
CA GLU A 147 -6.95 9.36 12.19
C GLU A 147 -5.55 8.78 11.90
N GLY A 148 -5.04 8.93 10.67
CA GLY A 148 -3.73 8.44 10.26
C GLY A 148 -3.68 6.95 9.94
N ILE A 149 -4.80 6.37 9.50
CA ILE A 149 -4.91 4.99 9.02
C ILE A 149 -5.31 4.97 7.55
N TRP A 150 -4.57 4.21 6.74
CA TRP A 150 -4.90 3.96 5.33
C TRP A 150 -5.03 2.46 5.13
N ALA A 151 -6.27 1.98 5.04
CA ALA A 151 -6.56 0.55 5.13
C ALA A 151 -7.76 0.15 4.27
N VAL A 152 -7.84 -1.15 3.99
CA VAL A 152 -9.02 -1.81 3.43
C VAL A 152 -9.60 -2.78 4.47
N GLN A 153 -10.89 -3.01 4.39
CA GLN A 153 -11.63 -3.87 5.32
C GLN A 153 -12.40 -4.94 4.55
N TYR A 154 -12.44 -6.13 5.13
CA TYR A 154 -13.41 -7.15 4.78
C TYR A 154 -14.31 -7.43 5.98
N GLN A 155 -15.62 -7.37 5.77
CA GLN A 155 -16.60 -7.69 6.79
C GLN A 155 -17.79 -8.42 6.17
N LYS A 156 -17.99 -9.69 6.55
CA LYS A 156 -19.18 -10.49 6.17
C LYS A 156 -19.49 -10.45 4.67
N GLY A 157 -18.49 -10.64 3.82
CA GLY A 157 -18.65 -10.64 2.37
C GLY A 157 -18.55 -9.26 1.70
N LYS A 158 -18.47 -8.17 2.45
CA LYS A 158 -18.27 -6.82 1.92
C LYS A 158 -16.81 -6.42 2.00
N PHE A 159 -16.33 -5.76 0.96
CA PHE A 159 -14.97 -5.22 0.90
C PHE A 159 -15.05 -3.71 0.74
N GLU A 160 -14.30 -2.95 1.53
CA GLU A 160 -14.38 -1.48 1.56
C GLU A 160 -12.98 -0.87 1.72
N ALA A 161 -12.75 0.30 1.13
CA ALA A 161 -11.66 1.16 1.52
C ALA A 161 -12.13 2.03 2.68
N LEU A 162 -11.33 2.08 3.75
CA LEU A 162 -11.63 2.83 4.97
C LEU A 162 -11.36 4.32 4.78
N THR A 163 -12.10 4.95 3.88
CA THR A 163 -12.19 6.41 3.71
C THR A 163 -13.21 7.01 4.69
N SER A 164 -13.34 8.33 4.72
CA SER A 164 -14.41 9.03 5.44
C SER A 164 -15.32 9.75 4.43
N PRO A 165 -16.55 9.27 4.16
CA PRO A 165 -17.12 7.99 4.60
C PRO A 165 -16.47 6.77 3.90
N PRO A 166 -16.68 5.53 4.38
CA PRO A 166 -16.14 4.33 3.76
C PRO A 166 -16.56 4.17 2.30
N THR A 167 -15.64 3.71 1.45
CA THR A 167 -15.89 3.50 0.01
C THR A 167 -16.08 2.01 -0.27
N PRO A 168 -17.29 1.56 -0.67
CA PRO A 168 -17.52 0.17 -1.03
C PRO A 168 -16.72 -0.26 -2.28
N LEU A 169 -16.17 -1.46 -2.26
CA LEU A 169 -15.37 -2.04 -3.34
C LEU A 169 -16.03 -3.33 -3.86
N SER A 170 -16.39 -3.33 -5.15
CA SER A 170 -16.99 -4.48 -5.81
C SER A 170 -15.92 -5.45 -6.32
N LEU A 171 -15.47 -6.36 -5.47
CA LEU A 171 -14.47 -7.38 -5.81
C LEU A 171 -15.12 -8.75 -5.96
N SER A 172 -14.99 -9.36 -7.14
CA SER A 172 -15.45 -10.73 -7.40
C SER A 172 -14.45 -11.46 -8.31
N PRO A 173 -13.82 -12.55 -7.85
CA PRO A 173 -13.85 -13.06 -6.47
C PRO A 173 -13.16 -12.11 -5.47
N VAL A 174 -13.48 -12.26 -4.18
CA VAL A 174 -12.77 -11.55 -3.10
C VAL A 174 -11.32 -12.05 -3.03
N PRO A 175 -10.31 -11.17 -3.06
CA PRO A 175 -8.91 -11.56 -2.98
C PRO A 175 -8.60 -12.21 -1.63
N LYS A 176 -7.83 -13.30 -1.65
CA LYS A 176 -7.28 -13.95 -0.45
C LYS A 176 -5.88 -13.48 -0.11
N ARG A 177 -5.18 -12.93 -1.12
CA ARG A 177 -3.82 -12.42 -1.00
C ARG A 177 -3.77 -11.02 -1.59
N ILE A 178 -3.19 -10.09 -0.85
CA ILE A 178 -3.10 -8.69 -1.24
C ILE A 178 -1.69 -8.20 -1.01
N TRP A 179 -1.15 -7.54 -2.02
CA TRP A 179 0.05 -6.72 -1.88
C TRP A 179 -0.31 -5.35 -1.35
N VAL A 180 0.45 -4.92 -0.34
CA VAL A 180 0.42 -3.54 0.14
C VAL A 180 1.68 -2.85 -0.38
N CYS A 181 1.49 -1.74 -1.09
CA CYS A 181 2.55 -0.85 -1.52
C CYS A 181 2.46 0.46 -0.75
N LEU A 182 3.52 0.76 0.00
CA LEU A 182 3.69 2.05 0.65
C LEU A 182 4.72 2.86 -0.14
N ASP A 183 4.29 3.90 -0.83
CA ASP A 183 5.17 4.84 -1.52
C ASP A 183 5.29 6.13 -0.69
N CYS A 184 6.31 6.19 0.17
CA CYS A 184 6.57 7.35 1.03
C CYS A 184 6.94 8.60 0.22
N ILE A 185 7.47 8.44 -0.99
CA ILE A 185 7.90 9.55 -1.85
C ILE A 185 6.67 10.22 -2.48
N LYS A 186 5.73 9.42 -2.99
CA LYS A 186 4.49 9.92 -3.59
C LYS A 186 3.37 10.18 -2.58
N GLY A 187 3.55 9.76 -1.33
CA GLY A 187 2.49 9.82 -0.32
C GLY A 187 1.31 8.94 -0.71
N GLN A 188 1.56 7.67 -1.06
CA GLN A 188 0.52 6.76 -1.54
C GLN A 188 0.56 5.42 -0.82
N VAL A 189 -0.63 4.86 -0.64
CA VAL A 189 -0.81 3.47 -0.19
C VAL A 189 -1.70 2.77 -1.19
N THR A 190 -1.17 1.75 -1.85
CA THR A 190 -1.87 0.98 -2.90
C THR A 190 -2.04 -0.46 -2.46
N PHE A 191 -3.25 -0.97 -2.64
CA PHE A 191 -3.63 -2.36 -2.42
C PHE A 191 -3.81 -3.03 -3.78
N VAL A 192 -3.13 -4.16 -4.00
CA VAL A 192 -3.18 -4.90 -5.26
C VAL A 192 -3.53 -6.35 -4.99
N ASN A 193 -4.45 -6.92 -5.76
CA ASN A 193 -4.76 -8.33 -5.69
C ASN A 193 -3.53 -9.14 -6.15
N ALA A 194 -3.00 -9.98 -5.26
CA ALA A 194 -1.77 -10.72 -5.53
C ALA A 194 -1.93 -11.85 -6.55
N ASP A 195 -3.16 -12.32 -6.77
CA ASP A 195 -3.43 -13.44 -7.67
C ASP A 195 -3.51 -13.00 -9.14
N ASN A 196 -3.94 -11.77 -9.41
CA ASN A 196 -4.15 -11.27 -10.79
C ASN A 196 -3.52 -9.90 -11.08
N GLY A 197 -2.88 -9.26 -10.10
CA GLY A 197 -2.22 -7.97 -10.25
C GLY A 197 -3.16 -6.77 -10.40
N ALA A 198 -4.47 -6.95 -10.24
CA ALA A 198 -5.44 -5.85 -10.34
C ALA A 198 -5.34 -4.92 -9.13
N GLU A 199 -5.33 -3.60 -9.37
CA GLU A 199 -5.45 -2.61 -8.32
C GLU A 199 -6.82 -2.75 -7.61
N ILE A 200 -6.78 -2.90 -6.29
CA ILE A 200 -7.97 -2.93 -5.43
C ILE A 200 -8.36 -1.50 -5.06
N TYR A 201 -7.41 -0.75 -4.53
CA TYR A 201 -7.62 0.65 -4.13
C TYR A 201 -6.29 1.37 -3.93
N THR A 202 -6.25 2.68 -4.20
CA THR A 202 -5.12 3.55 -3.90
C THR A 202 -5.57 4.78 -3.11
N PHE A 203 -5.05 4.93 -1.90
CA PHE A 203 -5.11 6.18 -1.16
C PHE A 203 -4.07 7.15 -1.74
N ARG A 204 -4.56 8.13 -2.51
CA ARG A 204 -3.72 9.20 -3.06
C ARG A 204 -3.60 10.32 -2.04
N SER A 205 -2.44 10.99 -2.01
CA SER A 205 -2.16 12.10 -1.09
C SER A 205 -2.30 11.70 0.38
N ALA A 206 -1.87 10.49 0.73
CA ALA A 206 -1.69 10.10 2.11
C ALA A 206 -0.70 11.08 2.76
N SER A 207 -1.14 11.75 3.82
CA SER A 207 -0.36 12.70 4.60
C SER A 207 0.66 11.98 5.49
N LEU A 208 1.51 11.17 4.86
CA LEU A 208 2.51 10.32 5.54
C LEU A 208 3.57 11.15 6.29
N GLY A 209 3.79 12.40 5.88
CA GLY A 209 4.69 13.33 6.56
C GLY A 209 6.14 12.81 6.63
N ARG A 210 6.87 13.18 7.68
CA ARG A 210 8.20 12.61 8.02
C ARG A 210 8.10 11.51 9.09
N GLU A 211 6.88 11.14 9.44
CA GLU A 211 6.63 10.19 10.51
C GLU A 211 6.82 8.77 10.00
N LYS A 212 7.15 7.86 10.91
CA LYS A 212 7.24 6.45 10.59
C LYS A 212 5.84 5.88 10.37
N ILE A 213 5.70 5.12 9.30
CA ILE A 213 4.48 4.43 8.91
C ILE A 213 4.67 2.93 9.13
N HIS A 214 3.78 2.33 9.88
CA HIS A 214 3.83 0.91 10.22
C HIS A 214 2.74 0.15 9.47
N PRO A 215 2.98 -1.11 9.07
CA PRO A 215 1.91 -2.05 8.77
C PRO A 215 0.91 -2.09 9.93
N TRP A 216 -0.37 -2.14 9.62
CA TRP A 216 -1.44 -2.11 10.61
C TRP A 216 -2.49 -3.17 10.28
N PHE A 217 -2.92 -3.89 11.31
CA PHE A 217 -3.90 -4.97 11.19
C PHE A 217 -4.91 -4.86 12.32
N CYS A 218 -6.19 -5.03 11.99
CA CYS A 218 -7.29 -5.18 12.94
C CYS A 218 -8.03 -6.48 12.65
N VAL A 219 -8.19 -7.35 13.65
CA VAL A 219 -8.80 -8.68 13.46
C VAL A 219 -9.83 -8.93 14.55
N GLU A 220 -11.11 -8.91 14.18
CA GLU A 220 -12.22 -9.23 15.08
C GLU A 220 -12.70 -10.67 14.89
N LYS A 221 -12.67 -11.17 13.66
CA LYS A 221 -13.00 -12.55 13.31
C LYS A 221 -12.14 -13.07 12.16
N GLY A 222 -11.59 -14.26 12.32
CA GLY A 222 -10.70 -14.90 11.35
C GLY A 222 -9.22 -14.66 11.68
N ALA A 223 -8.37 -14.73 10.65
CA ALA A 223 -6.94 -14.64 10.77
C ALA A 223 -6.27 -13.95 9.57
N VAL A 224 -5.06 -13.44 9.81
CA VAL A 224 -4.21 -12.76 8.84
C VAL A 224 -2.80 -13.37 8.93
N TRP A 225 -2.16 -13.59 7.78
CA TRP A 225 -0.81 -14.10 7.66
C TRP A 225 0.03 -13.17 6.78
N LEU A 226 1.25 -12.88 7.21
CA LEU A 226 2.23 -12.15 6.42
C LEU A 226 2.93 -13.13 5.47
N GLY A 227 3.01 -12.76 4.20
CA GLY A 227 3.68 -13.56 3.19
C GLY A 227 5.20 -13.62 3.39
N PRO A 228 5.87 -14.56 2.71
CA PRO A 228 7.32 -14.68 2.77
C PRO A 228 8.01 -13.47 2.10
N SER A 229 9.17 -13.06 2.61
CA SER A 229 9.94 -11.93 2.04
C SER A 229 10.53 -12.20 0.64
N ASN A 230 10.48 -13.45 0.17
CA ASN A 230 10.96 -13.82 -1.17
C ASN A 230 9.89 -13.74 -2.26
N SER A 231 8.65 -13.36 -1.93
CA SER A 231 7.63 -13.15 -2.95
C SER A 231 7.91 -11.85 -3.72
N THR A 232 7.66 -11.89 -5.02
CA THR A 232 7.82 -10.74 -5.91
C THR A 232 6.47 -10.06 -6.12
N PRO A 233 6.37 -8.73 -5.94
CA PRO A 233 5.16 -7.98 -6.28
C PRO A 233 4.75 -8.19 -7.74
N PRO A 234 3.45 -8.09 -8.08
CA PRO A 234 2.99 -8.22 -9.44
C PRO A 234 3.61 -7.14 -10.34
N THR A 235 4.27 -7.59 -11.41
CA THR A 235 4.84 -6.73 -12.44
C THR A 235 3.78 -6.39 -13.48
N HIS A 236 3.19 -5.19 -13.39
CA HIS A 236 2.17 -4.62 -14.29
C HIS A 236 0.83 -5.39 -14.36
N PRO A 237 -0.30 -4.71 -14.64
CA PRO A 237 -1.56 -5.41 -14.90
C PRO A 237 -1.39 -6.26 -16.17
N PRO A 238 -1.94 -7.48 -16.23
CA PRO A 238 -1.94 -8.26 -17.46
C PRO A 238 -2.60 -7.42 -18.57
N HIS A 239 -1.87 -7.18 -19.65
CA HIS A 239 -2.46 -6.67 -20.88
C HIS A 239 -3.65 -7.57 -21.22
N PRO A 240 -4.81 -7.01 -21.63
CA PRO A 240 -5.90 -7.85 -22.11
C PRO A 240 -5.36 -8.67 -23.27
N THR A 241 -5.23 -9.98 -23.06
CA THR A 241 -4.93 -10.95 -24.11
C THR A 241 -5.94 -10.70 -25.20
N SER A 242 -5.48 -10.20 -26.35
CA SER A 242 -6.31 -10.06 -27.53
C SER A 242 -6.83 -11.47 -27.85
N SER A 243 -8.10 -11.73 -27.57
CA SER A 243 -8.82 -12.87 -28.14
C SER A 243 -8.58 -12.86 -29.65
N PRO A 244 -8.37 -14.03 -30.28
CA PRO A 244 -8.21 -14.09 -31.72
C PRO A 244 -9.50 -13.55 -32.35
N ALA A 245 -9.38 -12.45 -33.07
CA ALA A 245 -10.46 -11.90 -33.87
C ALA A 245 -10.92 -12.99 -34.84
N SER A 246 -12.15 -13.48 -34.63
CA SER A 246 -12.87 -14.26 -35.62
C SER A 246 -12.91 -13.45 -36.91
N ALA A 247 -12.30 -13.99 -37.97
CA ALA A 247 -12.37 -13.45 -39.31
C ALA A 247 -13.83 -13.39 -39.76
N GLY A 248 -14.45 -12.23 -39.60
CA GLY A 248 -15.74 -11.87 -40.16
C GLY A 248 -15.53 -10.83 -41.24
N SER A 249 -15.45 -11.27 -42.50
CA SER A 249 -15.43 -10.39 -43.66
C SER A 249 -16.67 -9.50 -43.70
N CYS A 250 -16.48 -8.19 -43.84
CA CYS A 250 -17.55 -7.25 -44.16
C CYS A 250 -18.07 -7.46 -45.58
N PRO A 251 -19.39 -7.42 -45.82
CA PRO A 251 -19.93 -7.03 -47.11
C PRO A 251 -20.41 -5.57 -47.08
N SER A 252 -20.02 -4.82 -48.11
CA SER A 252 -20.43 -3.44 -48.40
C SER A 252 -21.94 -3.33 -48.69
N PRO A 253 -22.55 -2.13 -48.52
CA PRO A 253 -23.99 -1.93 -48.74
C PRO A 253 -24.27 -1.44 -50.17
N ASP A 254 -25.22 -2.09 -50.84
CA ASP A 254 -25.98 -1.49 -51.94
C ASP A 254 -27.44 -1.99 -51.86
N ALA A 255 -28.40 -1.07 -51.91
CA ALA A 255 -29.84 -1.31 -52.07
C ALA A 255 -30.25 -1.07 -53.55
N PRO A 256 -31.51 -1.21 -54.03
CA PRO A 256 -32.76 -1.58 -53.32
C PRO A 256 -33.74 -2.52 -54.10
N SER A 257 -34.89 -2.79 -53.47
CA SER A 257 -36.26 -2.91 -54.02
C SER A 257 -36.95 -4.29 -54.23
N ALA A 258 -37.93 -4.49 -53.32
CA ALA A 258 -39.34 -4.85 -53.57
C ALA A 258 -39.74 -6.36 -53.69
N PRO A 259 -41.05 -6.70 -53.58
CA PRO A 259 -41.66 -7.34 -52.40
C PRO A 259 -42.22 -8.74 -52.73
N LEU A 260 -42.85 -9.45 -51.77
CA LEU A 260 -44.06 -10.29 -51.97
C LEU A 260 -44.51 -11.03 -50.68
N LEU A 261 -45.75 -10.72 -50.28
CA LEU A 261 -46.87 -11.57 -49.81
C LEU A 261 -46.71 -12.70 -48.76
N GLY A 262 -47.60 -12.63 -47.75
CA GLY A 262 -48.21 -13.76 -47.03
C GLY A 262 -48.31 -13.52 -45.51
N SER A 263 -49.43 -12.98 -44.98
CA SER A 263 -50.56 -13.73 -44.37
C SER A 263 -50.14 -14.59 -43.15
N ALA A 264 -50.71 -14.53 -41.93
CA ALA A 264 -52.04 -14.15 -41.46
C ALA A 264 -52.03 -13.85 -39.94
N ALA A 265 -53.01 -13.03 -39.54
CA ALA A 265 -53.85 -13.09 -38.32
C ALA A 265 -53.25 -13.57 -36.97
N ALA A 266 -53.37 -12.71 -35.95
CA ALA A 266 -54.48 -12.80 -34.99
C ALA A 266 -54.52 -11.56 -34.10
N ASP A 267 -55.56 -10.75 -34.31
CA ASP A 267 -56.01 -9.70 -33.41
C ASP A 267 -56.49 -10.29 -32.08
N GLY A 268 -56.08 -9.64 -30.98
CA GLY A 268 -56.50 -9.91 -29.62
C GLY A 268 -56.54 -8.60 -28.83
N GLN A 269 -57.47 -7.73 -29.23
CA GLN A 269 -57.96 -6.52 -28.58
C GLN A 269 -58.30 -6.82 -27.10
N LEU A 270 -57.92 -6.00 -26.10
CA LEU A 270 -58.70 -4.87 -25.56
C LEU A 270 -57.94 -4.35 -24.31
N SER A 271 -57.55 -3.09 -24.28
CA SER A 271 -58.29 -1.97 -23.67
C SER A 271 -57.88 -1.69 -22.23
N SER A 272 -56.95 -0.75 -22.11
CA SER A 272 -56.67 0.07 -20.94
C SER A 272 -57.69 1.21 -20.79
N ALA A 273 -58.26 1.35 -19.59
CA ALA A 273 -58.85 2.55 -18.96
C ALA A 273 -59.60 2.05 -17.70
N GLN A 274 -59.68 2.70 -16.54
CA GLN A 274 -59.24 3.99 -16.04
C GLN A 274 -59.51 4.00 -14.51
N THR A 275 -58.74 4.83 -13.79
CA THR A 275 -59.18 5.72 -12.68
C THR A 275 -59.70 5.17 -11.33
N GLN A 276 -58.91 5.47 -10.29
CA GLN A 276 -59.19 6.03 -8.95
C GLN A 276 -60.49 5.71 -8.17
N GLY A 277 -60.29 5.51 -6.86
CA GLY A 277 -61.28 5.70 -5.78
C GLY A 277 -60.93 4.78 -4.58
N ALA A 278 -60.16 5.24 -3.59
CA ALA A 278 -60.63 5.83 -2.34
C ALA A 278 -61.52 4.91 -1.48
N ALA A 279 -61.03 4.49 -0.31
CA ALA A 279 -61.67 4.73 1.00
C ALA A 279 -61.05 3.85 2.11
N SER A 280 -60.90 4.50 3.25
CA SER A 280 -60.53 3.99 4.56
C SER A 280 -61.49 2.92 5.09
N GLY A 281 -60.95 2.06 5.97
CA GLY A 281 -61.67 1.12 6.81
C GLY A 281 -60.68 0.28 7.60
#